data_AF-B4K2V1-F1
#
_entry.id   AF-B4K2V1-F1
#
_cell.length_a   1.000
_cell.length_b   1.000
_cell.length_c   1.000
_cell.angle_alpha   90.00
_cell.angle_beta   90.00
_cell.angle_gamma   90.00
#
_symmetry.space_group_name_H-M   'P 1'
#
loop_
_entity.id
_entity.type
_entity.pdbx_description
1 polymer ?
#
loop_
_entity_poly.entity_id
_entity_poly.type
_entity_poly.pdbx_seq_one_letter_code
_entity_poly.pdbx_strand_id
1 'polypeptide(L)'
;VVPEQEDNEPMETGQEPAIEDQADVDARILAEQEAQRKRELAKRSQVIQRNLPRPTEVNTKILRPQSEKQNLSELQQAEELIKHEMITMQLYDSVRDPVPGQSQQKLEQLHSFFKANPYEEITQEDLADAKQMLSDEMEVVKERMSHGELPLDVYGQVWQECLGQVLYLPSQHRYTRANLASKKDRLESAEKRLEQNRRHMAKEAKRCGKIEKKLKILTGGYQARAQVLVKQLQDTYAQIEQNTQSLSTFRFLGEQEGIAVPRRLEALQEDVRRQMEREKELQLKYAHLAEQRDALFNQIALITGERPTRELLLGIDPETEQLQQQQQLEA
;
A
#
# COMPACT_ATOMS: atom_id res chain seq x y z
N VAL A 1 99.12 23.07 6.73
CA VAL A 1 99.74 21.73 6.89
C VAL A 1 98.61 20.75 7.17
N VAL A 2 98.52 19.76 6.28
CA VAL A 2 97.88 18.42 6.27
C VAL A 2 96.90 17.99 7.40
N PRO A 3 95.85 17.19 7.08
CA PRO A 3 94.59 16.96 7.82
C PRO A 3 94.49 15.62 8.57
N GLU A 4 93.53 15.48 9.49
CA GLU A 4 93.09 14.24 10.17
C GLU A 4 91.64 14.44 10.66
N GLN A 5 90.68 13.52 10.64
CA GLN A 5 90.46 12.23 10.01
C GLN A 5 88.97 11.92 10.20
N GLU A 6 88.40 11.13 9.29
CA GLU A 6 87.02 10.66 9.30
C GLU A 6 86.77 9.68 10.46
N ASP A 7 85.77 9.95 11.28
CA ASP A 7 85.00 8.93 12.00
C ASP A 7 83.53 9.14 11.62
N ASN A 8 83.16 8.66 10.43
CA ASN A 8 81.76 8.55 10.06
C ASN A 8 81.40 7.07 10.16
N GLU A 9 80.98 6.64 11.36
CA GLU A 9 80.37 5.33 11.53
C GLU A 9 79.18 5.23 10.56
N PRO A 10 79.12 4.23 9.67
CA PRO A 10 77.91 3.97 8.92
C PRO A 10 76.87 3.47 9.93
N MET A 11 75.90 4.34 10.27
CA MET A 11 74.63 3.88 10.83
C MET A 11 74.09 2.83 9.87
N GLU A 12 74.14 1.56 10.28
CA GLU A 12 73.32 0.49 9.74
C GLU A 12 71.86 0.88 9.98
N THR A 13 71.32 1.74 9.11
CA THR A 13 69.91 1.69 8.78
C THR A 13 69.72 0.39 8.05
N GLY A 14 69.67 -0.71 8.80
CA GLY A 14 68.99 -1.91 8.36
C GLY A 14 67.57 -1.48 8.01
N GLN A 15 67.36 -1.15 6.74
CA GLN A 15 66.05 -1.21 6.13
C GLN A 15 65.70 -2.69 6.16
N GLU A 16 65.25 -3.17 7.33
CA GLU A 16 64.42 -4.35 7.38
C GLU A 16 63.35 -4.11 6.31
N PRO A 17 63.20 -4.99 5.31
CA PRO A 17 62.14 -4.83 4.34
C PRO A 17 60.88 -4.74 5.17
N ALA A 18 60.21 -3.57 5.14
CA ALA A 18 58.97 -3.38 5.86
C ALA A 18 58.08 -4.56 5.47
N ILE A 19 57.88 -5.47 6.42
CA ILE A 19 57.12 -6.70 6.19
C ILE A 19 55.73 -6.19 5.86
N GLU A 20 55.40 -6.22 4.58
CA GLU A 20 54.15 -5.72 4.04
C GLU A 20 53.04 -6.42 4.84
N ASP A 21 52.15 -5.63 5.45
CA ASP A 21 51.09 -6.19 6.28
C ASP A 21 50.31 -7.21 5.44
N GLN A 22 49.96 -8.36 6.02
CA GLN A 22 49.25 -9.41 5.28
C GLN A 22 47.98 -8.86 4.59
N ALA A 23 47.36 -7.84 5.17
CA ALA A 23 46.23 -7.11 4.59
C ALA A 23 46.57 -6.37 3.29
N ASP A 24 47.77 -5.77 3.18
CA ASP A 24 48.23 -5.05 1.99
C ASP A 24 48.58 -6.01 0.85
N VAL A 25 49.20 -7.15 1.18
CA VAL A 25 49.46 -8.25 0.24
C VAL A 25 48.15 -8.81 -0.30
N ASP A 26 47.18 -9.09 0.58
CA ASP A 26 45.86 -9.58 0.20
C ASP A 26 45.10 -8.56 -0.65
N ALA A 27 45.18 -7.27 -0.33
CA ALA A 27 44.57 -6.19 -1.11
C ALA A 27 45.17 -6.07 -2.52
N ARG A 28 46.49 -6.23 -2.65
CA ARG A 28 47.19 -6.21 -3.94
C ARG A 28 46.81 -7.41 -4.81
N ILE A 29 46.77 -8.61 -4.23
CA ILE A 29 46.33 -9.83 -4.91
C ILE A 29 44.89 -9.69 -5.37
N LEU A 30 44.01 -9.17 -4.51
CA LEU A 30 42.60 -8.94 -4.86
C LEU A 30 42.45 -7.89 -5.97
N ALA A 31 43.22 -6.81 -5.92
CA ALA A 31 43.23 -5.79 -6.96
C ALA A 31 43.73 -6.34 -8.31
N GLU A 32 44.76 -7.19 -8.30
CA GLU A 32 45.26 -7.85 -9.50
C GLU A 32 44.24 -8.84 -10.07
N GLN A 33 43.62 -9.66 -9.23
CA GLN A 33 42.54 -10.56 -9.62
C GLN A 33 41.33 -9.80 -10.17
N GLU A 34 40.97 -8.66 -9.58
CA GLU A 34 39.92 -7.79 -10.11
C GLU A 34 40.29 -7.15 -11.45
N ALA A 35 41.55 -6.71 -11.61
CA ALA A 35 42.04 -6.17 -12.87
C ALA A 35 42.04 -7.24 -13.97
N GLN A 36 42.46 -8.46 -13.66
CA GLN A 36 42.40 -9.60 -14.57
C GLN A 36 40.95 -9.94 -14.93
N ARG A 37 40.04 -10.03 -13.94
CA ARG A 37 38.60 -10.22 -14.19
C ARG A 37 38.01 -9.13 -15.07
N LYS A 38 38.34 -7.86 -14.84
CA LYS A 38 37.88 -6.73 -15.67
C LYS A 38 38.40 -6.83 -17.11
N ARG A 39 39.67 -7.20 -17.30
CA ARG A 39 40.27 -7.42 -18.64
C ARG A 39 39.60 -8.58 -19.38
N GLU A 40 39.34 -9.69 -18.68
CA GLU A 40 38.62 -10.82 -19.26
C GLU A 40 37.18 -10.44 -19.62
N LEU A 41 36.47 -9.73 -18.74
CA LEU A 41 35.09 -9.29 -18.95
C LEU A 41 35.01 -8.31 -20.13
N ALA A 42 35.99 -7.43 -20.30
CA ALA A 42 36.07 -6.50 -21.44
C ALA A 42 36.22 -7.20 -22.80
N LYS A 43 36.83 -8.40 -22.82
CA LYS A 43 36.93 -9.25 -24.03
C LYS A 43 35.66 -10.05 -24.32
N ARG A 44 34.73 -10.16 -23.35
CA ARG A 44 33.47 -10.90 -23.52
C ARG A 44 32.44 -10.07 -24.27
N SER A 45 31.38 -10.72 -24.75
CA SER A 45 30.28 -10.06 -25.45
C SER A 45 29.60 -8.99 -24.60
N GLN A 46 29.09 -7.93 -25.23
CA GLN A 46 28.39 -6.83 -24.53
C GLN A 46 27.18 -7.33 -23.72
N VAL A 47 26.55 -8.43 -24.14
CA VAL A 47 25.43 -9.07 -23.45
C VAL A 47 25.86 -9.57 -22.07
N ILE A 48 27.06 -10.17 -21.97
CA ILE A 48 27.66 -10.58 -20.70
C ILE A 48 28.07 -9.34 -19.90
N GLN A 49 28.73 -8.37 -20.52
CA GLN A 49 29.18 -7.14 -19.85
C GLN A 49 28.03 -6.39 -19.16
N ARG A 50 26.86 -6.36 -19.80
CA ARG A 50 25.66 -5.67 -19.34
C ARG A 50 24.69 -6.54 -18.55
N ASN A 51 25.04 -7.81 -18.28
CA ASN A 51 24.18 -8.78 -17.60
C ASN A 51 22.77 -8.88 -18.21
N LEU A 52 22.66 -8.84 -19.54
CA LEU A 52 21.39 -8.92 -20.25
C LEU A 52 20.89 -10.38 -20.31
N PRO A 53 19.56 -10.60 -20.38
CA PRO A 53 18.99 -11.94 -20.42
C PRO A 53 19.43 -12.70 -21.68
N ARG A 54 20.00 -13.89 -21.48
CA ARG A 54 20.47 -14.78 -22.53
C ARG A 54 19.50 -15.95 -22.76
N PRO A 55 19.32 -16.41 -24.00
CA PRO A 55 18.47 -17.57 -24.28
C PRO A 55 19.09 -18.85 -23.72
N THR A 56 18.27 -19.71 -23.10
CA THR A 56 18.71 -21.05 -22.68
C THR A 56 19.02 -21.95 -23.88
N GLU A 57 18.31 -21.74 -24.99
CA GLU A 57 18.47 -22.48 -26.24
C GLU A 57 18.68 -21.53 -27.40
N VAL A 58 19.81 -21.68 -28.11
CA VAL A 58 20.11 -20.93 -29.32
C VAL A 58 19.43 -21.58 -30.52
N ASN A 59 18.75 -20.77 -31.33
CA ASN A 59 18.03 -21.25 -32.51
C ASN A 59 18.96 -21.40 -33.72
N THR A 60 19.48 -22.62 -33.93
CA THR A 60 20.35 -22.93 -35.08
C THR A 60 19.59 -23.12 -36.40
N LYS A 61 18.25 -23.17 -36.38
CA LYS A 61 17.41 -23.39 -37.57
C LYS A 61 17.24 -22.14 -38.44
N ILE A 62 17.90 -21.03 -38.09
CA ILE A 62 17.92 -19.82 -38.91
C ILE A 62 18.84 -19.96 -40.13
N LEU A 63 19.81 -20.88 -40.09
CA LEU A 63 20.70 -21.18 -41.21
C LEU A 63 19.96 -21.92 -42.32
N ARG A 64 20.27 -21.58 -43.57
CA ARG A 64 19.71 -22.32 -44.71
C ARG A 64 20.26 -23.74 -44.77
N PRO A 65 19.43 -24.73 -45.18
CA PRO A 65 19.91 -26.08 -45.45
C PRO A 65 21.04 -26.08 -46.47
N GLN A 66 21.98 -27.01 -46.35
CA GLN A 66 23.16 -27.09 -47.24
C GLN A 66 22.80 -27.21 -48.73
N SER A 67 21.63 -27.81 -49.04
CA SER A 67 21.09 -27.94 -50.40
C SER A 67 20.72 -26.61 -51.05
N GLU A 68 20.34 -25.60 -50.27
CA GLU A 68 19.92 -24.29 -50.77
C GLU A 68 21.11 -23.31 -50.89
N LYS A 69 22.29 -23.70 -50.40
CA LYS A 69 23.49 -22.83 -50.40
C LYS A 69 24.17 -22.70 -51.76
N GLN A 70 23.84 -23.55 -52.72
CA GLN A 70 24.55 -23.62 -54.01
C GLN A 70 24.17 -22.51 -54.99
N ASN A 71 22.99 -21.89 -54.84
CA ASN A 71 22.46 -20.88 -55.77
C ASN A 71 22.23 -19.51 -55.10
N LEU A 72 23.05 -19.14 -54.12
CA LEU A 72 22.91 -17.88 -53.40
C LEU A 72 23.57 -16.73 -54.15
N SER A 73 22.95 -15.55 -54.09
CA SER A 73 23.61 -14.29 -54.48
C SER A 73 24.73 -13.96 -53.49
N GLU A 74 25.75 -13.20 -53.92
CA GLU A 74 26.86 -12.74 -53.06
C GLU A 74 26.37 -12.08 -51.77
N LEU A 75 25.33 -11.24 -51.84
CA LEU A 75 24.72 -10.63 -50.66
C LEU A 75 24.10 -11.66 -49.72
N GLN A 76 23.43 -12.68 -50.27
CA GLN A 76 22.83 -13.74 -49.46
C GLN A 76 23.90 -14.65 -48.84
N GLN A 77 25.03 -14.85 -49.53
CA GLN A 77 26.17 -15.57 -48.99
C GLN A 77 26.79 -14.80 -47.82
N ALA A 78 26.97 -13.48 -47.95
CA ALA A 78 27.42 -12.63 -46.84
C ALA A 78 26.46 -12.69 -45.65
N GLU A 79 25.14 -12.64 -45.87
CA GLU A 79 24.15 -12.81 -44.80
C GLU A 79 24.28 -14.17 -44.08
N GLU A 80 24.50 -15.27 -44.79
CA GLU A 80 24.67 -16.59 -44.17
C GLU A 80 25.96 -16.68 -43.35
N LEU A 81 27.05 -16.03 -43.79
CA LEU A 81 28.29 -15.95 -43.02
C LEU A 81 28.08 -15.19 -41.70
N ILE A 82 27.40 -14.04 -41.75
CA ILE A 82 27.07 -13.25 -40.56
C ILE A 82 26.21 -14.07 -39.59
N LYS A 83 25.19 -14.79 -40.09
CA LYS A 83 24.35 -15.65 -39.25
C LYS A 83 25.14 -16.78 -38.61
N HIS A 84 26.07 -17.38 -39.36
CA HIS A 84 26.92 -18.45 -38.85
C HIS A 84 27.78 -17.94 -37.69
N GLU A 85 28.47 -16.82 -37.89
CA GLU A 85 29.30 -16.19 -36.86
C GLU A 85 28.49 -15.80 -35.61
N MET A 86 27.31 -15.20 -35.82
CA MET A 86 26.40 -14.85 -34.73
C MET A 86 26.01 -16.06 -33.88
N ILE A 87 25.73 -17.21 -34.50
CA ILE A 87 25.39 -18.45 -33.79
C ILE A 87 26.62 -18.96 -33.04
N THR A 88 27.79 -18.99 -33.68
CA THR A 88 29.05 -19.44 -33.06
C THR A 88 29.35 -18.61 -31.80
N MET A 89 29.22 -17.28 -31.88
CA MET A 89 29.39 -16.39 -30.73
C MET A 89 28.37 -16.66 -29.60
N GLN A 90 27.09 -16.83 -29.92
CA GLN A 90 26.05 -17.13 -28.91
C GLN A 90 26.26 -18.49 -28.24
N LEU A 91 26.70 -19.49 -29.01
CA LEU A 91 27.03 -20.81 -28.49
C LEU A 91 28.28 -20.75 -27.61
N TYR A 92 29.25 -19.89 -27.94
CA TYR A 92 30.49 -19.74 -27.20
C TYR A 92 30.21 -19.14 -25.83
N ASP A 93 29.41 -18.08 -25.80
CA ASP A 93 28.91 -17.48 -24.56
C ASP A 93 28.13 -18.49 -23.69
N SER A 94 27.36 -19.38 -24.32
CA SER A 94 26.60 -20.42 -23.61
C SER A 94 27.49 -21.49 -22.96
N VAL A 95 28.64 -21.79 -23.56
CA VAL A 95 29.61 -22.75 -23.01
C VAL A 95 30.46 -22.10 -21.91
N ARG A 96 30.94 -20.87 -22.13
CA ARG A 96 31.84 -20.17 -21.22
C ARG A 96 31.12 -19.62 -19.99
N ASP A 97 29.90 -19.11 -20.15
CA ASP A 97 29.06 -18.55 -19.09
C ASP A 97 27.63 -19.14 -19.14
N PRO A 98 27.45 -20.39 -18.66
CA PRO A 98 26.17 -21.08 -18.76
C PRO A 98 25.09 -20.38 -17.93
N VAL A 99 23.88 -20.30 -18.51
CA VAL A 99 22.72 -19.69 -17.85
C VAL A 99 22.11 -20.67 -16.84
N PRO A 100 21.64 -20.23 -15.66
CA PRO A 100 20.95 -21.11 -14.71
C PRO A 100 19.78 -21.86 -15.38
N GLY A 101 19.87 -23.19 -15.42
CA GLY A 101 18.88 -24.07 -16.06
C GLY A 101 19.31 -24.69 -17.40
N GLN A 102 20.52 -24.44 -17.90
CA GLN A 102 21.07 -25.19 -19.04
C GLN A 102 21.44 -26.63 -18.64
N SER A 103 21.12 -27.58 -19.52
CA SER A 103 21.45 -29.01 -19.34
C SER A 103 22.92 -29.30 -19.64
N GLN A 104 23.58 -30.10 -18.79
CA GLN A 104 24.97 -30.51 -18.96
C GLN A 104 25.22 -31.29 -20.26
N GLN A 105 24.29 -32.16 -20.66
CA GLN A 105 24.38 -32.90 -21.94
C GLN A 105 24.41 -31.96 -23.15
N LYS A 106 23.80 -30.78 -23.02
CA LYS A 106 23.76 -29.78 -24.08
C LYS A 106 25.09 -29.03 -24.19
N LEU A 107 25.76 -28.78 -23.06
CA LEU A 107 27.13 -28.26 -23.05
C LEU A 107 28.11 -29.19 -23.78
N GLU A 108 28.02 -30.51 -23.57
CA GLU A 108 28.88 -31.49 -24.27
C GLU A 108 28.68 -31.50 -25.80
N GLN A 109 27.43 -31.35 -26.25
CA GLN A 109 27.11 -31.20 -27.68
C GLN A 109 27.70 -29.91 -28.26
N LEU A 110 27.67 -28.81 -27.51
CA LEU A 110 28.28 -27.55 -27.91
C LEU A 110 29.80 -27.65 -27.97
N HIS A 111 30.45 -28.32 -27.01
CA HIS A 111 31.89 -28.58 -27.08
C HIS A 111 32.28 -29.36 -28.34
N SER A 112 31.44 -30.31 -28.76
CA SER A 112 31.67 -31.05 -30.01
C SER A 112 31.49 -30.16 -31.26
N PHE A 113 30.56 -29.21 -31.23
CA PHE A 113 30.39 -28.21 -32.29
C PHE A 113 31.61 -27.29 -32.43
N PHE A 114 32.20 -26.85 -31.31
CA PHE A 114 33.41 -26.01 -31.32
C PHE A 114 34.66 -26.73 -31.80
N LYS A 115 34.72 -28.07 -31.73
CA LYS A 115 35.79 -28.83 -32.38
C LYS A 115 35.73 -28.72 -33.91
N ALA A 116 34.54 -28.55 -34.46
CA ALA A 116 34.32 -28.38 -35.90
C ALA A 116 34.36 -26.91 -36.34
N ASN A 117 33.96 -25.97 -35.47
CA ASN A 117 33.96 -24.52 -35.72
C ASN A 117 34.64 -23.82 -34.53
N PRO A 118 35.98 -23.69 -34.54
CA PRO A 118 36.70 -22.97 -33.49
C PRO A 118 36.25 -21.50 -33.42
N TYR A 119 36.13 -20.97 -32.21
CA TYR A 119 35.89 -19.55 -32.01
C TYR A 119 37.22 -18.79 -32.11
N GLU A 120 37.29 -17.80 -32.99
CA GLU A 120 38.47 -16.96 -33.16
C GLU A 120 38.45 -15.82 -32.13
N GLU A 121 39.53 -15.71 -31.34
CA GLU A 121 39.68 -14.60 -30.40
C GLU A 121 40.14 -13.35 -31.14
N ILE A 122 39.25 -12.35 -31.25
CA ILE A 122 39.54 -11.07 -31.89
C ILE A 122 40.26 -10.16 -30.89
N THR A 123 41.29 -9.44 -31.35
CA THR A 123 42.02 -8.50 -30.50
C THR A 123 41.18 -7.24 -30.22
N GLN A 124 41.53 -6.52 -29.14
CA GLN A 124 40.80 -5.30 -28.78
C GLN A 124 41.04 -4.15 -29.78
N GLU A 125 42.20 -4.16 -30.45
CA GLU A 125 42.55 -3.20 -31.51
C GLU A 125 41.67 -3.43 -32.74
N ASP A 126 41.59 -4.68 -33.23
CA ASP A 126 40.75 -5.02 -34.37
C ASP A 126 39.26 -4.71 -34.10
N LEU A 127 38.78 -4.92 -32.86
CA LEU A 127 37.41 -4.55 -32.46
C LEU A 127 37.18 -3.04 -32.42
N ALA A 128 38.21 -2.24 -32.11
CA ALA A 128 38.11 -0.78 -32.13
C ALA A 128 38.06 -0.27 -33.56
N ASP A 129 38.95 -0.78 -34.43
CA ASP A 129 39.00 -0.45 -35.86
C ASP A 129 37.70 -0.84 -36.57
N ALA A 130 37.18 -2.04 -36.29
CA ALA A 130 35.89 -2.50 -36.83
C ALA A 130 34.72 -1.61 -36.40
N LYS A 131 34.70 -1.14 -35.14
CA LYS A 131 33.67 -0.20 -34.67
C LYS A 131 33.76 1.14 -35.37
N GLN A 132 34.97 1.62 -35.64
CA GLN A 132 35.18 2.86 -36.36
C GLN A 132 34.68 2.73 -37.81
N MET A 133 35.07 1.66 -38.52
CA MET A 133 34.58 1.38 -39.87
C MET A 133 33.05 1.30 -39.93
N LEU A 134 32.41 0.63 -38.97
CA LEU A 134 30.95 0.57 -38.88
C LEU A 134 30.32 1.94 -38.64
N SER A 135 30.95 2.79 -37.82
CA SER A 135 30.47 4.15 -37.56
C SER A 135 30.50 4.98 -38.85
N ASP A 136 31.62 4.93 -39.57
CA ASP A 136 31.81 5.66 -40.83
C ASP A 136 30.80 5.18 -41.90
N GLU A 137 30.58 3.87 -42.03
CA GLU A 137 29.59 3.31 -42.94
C GLU A 137 28.15 3.69 -42.54
N MET A 138 27.83 3.70 -41.25
CA MET A 138 26.52 4.12 -40.75
C MET A 138 26.22 5.58 -41.11
N GLU A 139 27.21 6.48 -41.04
CA GLU A 139 27.06 7.87 -41.46
C GLU A 139 26.78 7.99 -42.97
N VAL A 140 27.50 7.23 -43.79
CA VAL A 140 27.27 7.19 -45.25
C VAL A 140 25.86 6.69 -45.59
N VAL A 141 25.39 5.63 -44.91
CA VAL A 141 24.05 5.09 -45.12
C VAL A 141 22.97 6.08 -44.67
N LYS A 142 23.19 6.76 -43.53
CA LYS A 142 22.29 7.78 -42.99
C LYS A 142 22.09 8.93 -43.98
N GLU A 143 23.19 9.42 -44.56
CA GLU A 143 23.16 10.47 -45.57
C GLU A 143 22.49 9.99 -46.88
N ARG A 144 22.94 8.86 -47.44
CA ARG A 144 22.43 8.37 -48.74
C ARG A 144 20.95 7.95 -48.71
N MET A 145 20.48 7.40 -47.60
CA MET A 145 19.08 6.97 -47.47
C MET A 145 18.17 8.11 -46.96
N SER A 146 18.71 9.31 -46.71
CA SER A 146 17.97 10.44 -46.13
C SER A 146 17.24 10.08 -44.83
N HIS A 147 17.80 9.13 -44.08
CA HIS A 147 17.35 8.83 -42.74
C HIS A 147 18.05 9.83 -41.83
N GLY A 148 17.33 10.79 -41.25
CA GLY A 148 17.90 11.69 -40.25
C GLY A 148 18.29 10.94 -38.98
N GLU A 149 18.30 11.63 -37.84
CA GLU A 149 18.29 10.91 -36.55
C GLU A 149 16.93 10.23 -36.37
N LEU A 150 16.92 8.89 -36.35
CA LEU A 150 15.71 8.16 -35.98
C LEU A 150 15.54 8.24 -34.46
N PRO A 151 14.47 8.88 -33.96
CA PRO A 151 14.18 8.86 -32.53
C PRO A 151 13.88 7.42 -32.09
N LEU A 152 14.24 7.11 -30.84
CA LEU A 152 14.07 5.77 -30.26
C LEU A 152 12.61 5.28 -30.32
N ASP A 153 11.65 6.19 -30.26
CA ASP A 153 10.22 5.88 -30.32
C ASP A 153 9.82 5.29 -31.68
N VAL A 154 10.36 5.83 -32.78
CA VAL A 154 10.11 5.31 -34.13
C VAL A 154 10.72 3.94 -34.29
N TYR A 155 11.95 3.73 -33.78
CA TYR A 155 12.57 2.41 -33.74
C TYR A 155 11.72 1.41 -32.93
N GLY A 156 11.21 1.83 -31.76
CA GLY A 156 10.36 1.02 -30.90
C GLY A 156 9.06 0.58 -31.59
N GLN A 157 8.42 1.48 -32.34
CA GLN A 157 7.22 1.16 -33.13
C GLN A 157 7.52 0.13 -34.21
N VAL A 158 8.54 0.36 -35.05
CA VAL A 158 8.92 -0.57 -36.12
C VAL A 158 9.32 -1.93 -35.54
N TRP A 159 10.06 -1.93 -34.43
CA TRP A 159 10.43 -3.16 -33.73
C TRP A 159 9.20 -3.95 -33.27
N GLN A 160 8.21 -3.29 -32.65
CA GLN A 160 6.98 -3.93 -32.21
C GLN A 160 6.16 -4.50 -33.37
N GLU A 161 6.09 -3.78 -34.49
CA GLU A 161 5.41 -4.26 -35.70
C GLU A 161 6.12 -5.49 -36.29
N CYS A 162 7.44 -5.43 -36.44
CA CYS A 162 8.23 -6.57 -36.92
C CYS A 162 8.10 -7.78 -35.98
N LEU A 163 8.16 -7.56 -34.66
CA LEU A 163 8.00 -8.62 -33.68
C LEU A 163 6.58 -9.21 -33.69
N GLY A 164 5.56 -8.36 -33.85
CA GLY A 164 4.16 -8.78 -33.97
C GLY A 164 3.89 -9.67 -35.19
N GLN A 165 4.71 -9.54 -36.24
CA GLN A 165 4.65 -10.42 -37.41
C GLN A 165 5.34 -11.77 -37.19
N VAL A 166 6.11 -11.96 -36.12
CA VAL A 166 6.78 -13.24 -35.84
C VAL A 166 5.79 -14.25 -35.25
N LEU A 167 5.64 -15.38 -35.92
CA LEU A 167 4.71 -16.44 -35.56
C LEU A 167 5.46 -17.76 -35.36
N TYR A 168 5.21 -18.45 -34.25
CA TYR A 168 5.74 -19.79 -34.02
C TYR A 168 4.82 -20.85 -34.62
N LEU A 169 5.35 -21.68 -35.52
CA LEU A 169 4.66 -22.84 -36.09
C LEU A 169 4.91 -24.07 -35.22
N PRO A 170 3.87 -24.61 -34.53
CA PRO A 170 4.05 -25.78 -33.67
C PRO A 170 4.42 -27.05 -34.44
N SER A 171 3.84 -27.26 -35.62
CA SER A 171 4.06 -28.43 -36.47
C SER A 171 5.51 -28.55 -36.97
N GLN A 172 6.14 -27.43 -37.30
CA GLN A 172 7.50 -27.38 -37.85
C GLN A 172 8.57 -27.03 -36.81
N HIS A 173 8.16 -26.70 -35.58
CA HIS A 173 9.03 -26.21 -34.52
C HIS A 173 9.95 -25.07 -34.99
N ARG A 174 9.37 -24.06 -35.68
CA ARG A 174 10.09 -22.97 -36.33
C ARG A 174 9.31 -21.65 -36.23
N TYR A 175 10.02 -20.53 -36.15
CA TYR A 175 9.45 -19.20 -36.29
C TYR A 175 9.40 -18.76 -37.76
N THR A 176 8.28 -18.19 -38.18
CA THR A 176 8.07 -17.65 -39.52
C THR A 176 7.37 -16.30 -39.45
N ARG A 177 7.31 -15.57 -40.57
CA ARG A 177 6.53 -14.33 -40.65
C ARG A 177 5.06 -14.67 -40.89
N ALA A 178 4.16 -13.95 -40.25
CA ALA A 178 2.72 -14.13 -40.36
C ALA A 178 2.25 -14.12 -41.83
N ASN A 179 2.86 -13.27 -42.67
CA ASN A 179 2.52 -13.16 -44.10
C ASN A 179 2.80 -14.44 -44.91
N LEU A 180 3.80 -15.24 -44.50
CA LEU A 180 4.16 -16.51 -45.15
C LEU A 180 3.36 -17.70 -44.60
N ALA A 181 2.67 -17.53 -43.46
CA ALA A 181 1.94 -18.60 -42.81
C ALA A 181 0.50 -18.71 -43.32
N SER A 182 0.03 -19.95 -43.53
CA SER A 182 -1.35 -20.25 -43.89
C SER A 182 -2.34 -19.85 -42.79
N LYS A 183 -3.63 -19.70 -43.15
CA LYS A 183 -4.69 -19.46 -42.14
C LYS A 183 -4.73 -20.58 -41.09
N LYS A 184 -4.51 -21.83 -41.51
CA LYS A 184 -4.46 -23.00 -40.61
C LYS A 184 -3.30 -22.88 -39.61
N ASP A 185 -2.11 -22.58 -40.11
CA ASP A 185 -0.90 -22.38 -39.31
C ASP A 185 -1.02 -21.25 -38.29
N ARG A 186 -1.67 -20.14 -38.68
CA ARG A 186 -1.98 -19.03 -37.77
C ARG A 186 -2.90 -19.46 -36.64
N LEU A 187 -3.89 -20.30 -36.94
CA LEU A 187 -4.81 -20.85 -35.94
C LEU A 187 -4.09 -21.79 -34.97
N GLU A 188 -3.29 -22.74 -35.47
CA GLU A 188 -2.49 -23.65 -34.65
C GLU A 188 -1.51 -22.90 -33.72
N SER A 189 -0.88 -21.84 -34.24
CA SER A 189 0.01 -20.99 -33.44
C SER A 189 -0.75 -20.26 -32.33
N ALA A 190 -1.91 -19.68 -32.64
CA ALA A 190 -2.76 -19.01 -31.66
C ALA A 190 -3.26 -19.98 -30.57
N GLU A 191 -3.67 -21.19 -30.95
CA GLU A 191 -4.04 -22.26 -30.02
C GLU A 191 -2.88 -22.63 -29.10
N LYS A 192 -1.67 -22.79 -29.65
CA LYS A 192 -0.48 -23.10 -28.85
C LYS A 192 -0.16 -21.99 -27.84
N ARG A 193 -0.24 -20.72 -28.25
CA ARG A 193 -0.05 -19.56 -27.37
C ARG A 193 -1.11 -19.51 -26.27
N LEU A 194 -2.37 -19.78 -26.61
CA LEU A 194 -3.46 -19.85 -25.65
C LEU A 194 -3.22 -20.96 -24.62
N GLU A 195 -2.79 -22.14 -25.06
CA GLU A 195 -2.47 -23.25 -24.17
C GLU A 195 -1.26 -22.95 -23.25
N GLN A 196 -0.21 -22.30 -23.76
CA GLN A 196 0.89 -21.80 -22.94
C GLN A 196 0.40 -20.81 -21.88
N ASN A 197 -0.43 -19.84 -22.27
CA ASN A 197 -1.02 -18.87 -21.36
C ASN A 197 -1.88 -19.53 -20.29
N ARG A 198 -2.67 -20.56 -20.65
CA ARG A 198 -3.44 -21.35 -19.67
C ARG A 198 -2.54 -22.03 -18.66
N ARG A 199 -1.41 -22.59 -19.08
CA ARG A 199 -0.42 -23.22 -18.18
C ARG A 199 0.22 -22.19 -17.25
N HIS A 200 0.61 -21.03 -17.78
CA HIS A 200 1.13 -19.93 -16.96
C HIS A 200 0.10 -19.45 -15.94
N MET A 201 -1.14 -19.22 -16.38
CA MET A 201 -2.25 -18.84 -15.50
C MET A 201 -2.48 -19.88 -14.40
N ALA A 202 -2.49 -21.17 -14.71
CA ALA A 202 -2.67 -22.23 -13.72
C ALA A 202 -1.50 -22.27 -12.71
N LYS A 203 -0.26 -22.07 -13.16
CA LYS A 203 0.93 -22.04 -12.29
C LYS A 203 0.91 -20.82 -11.37
N GLU A 204 0.67 -19.63 -11.93
CA GLU A 204 0.62 -18.40 -11.15
C GLU A 204 -0.60 -18.37 -10.22
N ALA A 205 -1.78 -18.85 -10.64
CA ALA A 205 -2.94 -18.98 -9.75
C ALA A 205 -2.65 -19.89 -8.54
N LYS A 206 -1.95 -21.02 -8.75
CA LYS A 206 -1.50 -21.88 -7.64
C LYS A 206 -0.50 -21.17 -6.73
N ARG A 207 0.39 -20.34 -7.29
CA ARG A 207 1.36 -19.54 -6.51
C ARG A 207 0.65 -18.45 -5.71
N CYS A 208 -0.22 -17.66 -6.34
CA CYS A 208 -1.06 -16.65 -5.70
C CYS A 208 -1.89 -17.27 -4.59
N GLY A 209 -2.57 -18.39 -4.83
CA GLY A 209 -3.34 -19.08 -3.78
C GLY A 209 -2.50 -19.54 -2.57
N LYS A 210 -1.22 -19.89 -2.76
CA LYS A 210 -0.31 -20.17 -1.63
C LYS A 210 0.07 -18.91 -0.87
N ILE A 211 0.38 -17.84 -1.59
CA ILE A 211 0.73 -16.53 -1.01
C ILE A 211 -0.45 -15.95 -0.25
N GLU A 212 -1.65 -15.97 -0.83
CA GLU A 212 -2.90 -15.52 -0.20
C GLU A 212 -3.22 -16.30 1.06
N LYS A 213 -3.10 -17.64 1.04
CA LYS A 213 -3.30 -18.46 2.25
C LYS A 213 -2.30 -18.08 3.34
N LYS A 214 -1.02 -17.88 2.97
CA LYS A 214 0.02 -17.44 3.93
C LYS A 214 -0.30 -16.06 4.49
N LEU A 215 -0.66 -15.10 3.64
CA LEU A 215 -1.06 -13.76 4.05
C LEU A 215 -2.28 -13.80 4.96
N LYS A 216 -3.32 -14.55 4.60
CA LYS A 216 -4.53 -14.71 5.42
C LYS A 216 -4.23 -15.25 6.82
N ILE A 217 -3.30 -16.19 6.96
CA ILE A 217 -2.87 -16.70 8.27
C ILE A 217 -2.11 -15.62 9.05
N LEU A 218 -1.17 -14.91 8.41
CA LEU A 218 -0.34 -13.91 9.08
C LEU A 218 -1.08 -12.61 9.43
N THR A 219 -1.96 -12.15 8.54
CA THR A 219 -2.63 -10.84 8.65
C THR A 219 -4.10 -10.94 9.04
N GLY A 220 -4.72 -12.12 9.01
CA GLY A 220 -6.15 -12.27 9.28
C GLY A 220 -6.55 -11.81 10.68
N GLY A 221 -5.76 -12.15 11.70
CA GLY A 221 -5.99 -11.68 13.08
C GLY A 221 -5.82 -10.16 13.22
N TYR A 222 -4.80 -9.59 12.56
CA TYR A 222 -4.59 -8.15 12.54
C TYR A 222 -5.71 -7.40 11.82
N GLN A 223 -6.22 -7.94 10.71
CA GLN A 223 -7.37 -7.38 9.99
C GLN A 223 -8.65 -7.40 10.84
N ALA A 224 -8.94 -8.51 11.52
CA ALA A 224 -10.09 -8.60 12.41
C ALA A 224 -9.99 -7.60 13.58
N ARG A 225 -8.80 -7.49 14.20
CA ARG A 225 -8.55 -6.49 15.25
C ARG A 225 -8.71 -5.06 14.72
N ALA A 226 -8.20 -4.78 13.53
CA ALA A 226 -8.35 -3.47 12.90
C ALA A 226 -9.83 -3.13 12.66
N GLN A 227 -10.63 -4.07 12.16
CA GLN A 227 -12.08 -3.87 11.97
C GLN A 227 -12.81 -3.58 13.29
N VAL A 228 -12.47 -4.31 14.37
CA VAL A 228 -13.05 -4.07 15.69
C VAL A 228 -12.67 -2.68 16.22
N LEU A 229 -11.40 -2.29 16.11
CA LEU A 229 -10.93 -0.98 16.56
C LEU A 229 -11.58 0.16 15.78
N VAL A 230 -11.73 0.00 14.46
CA VAL A 230 -12.43 0.99 13.61
C VAL A 230 -13.88 1.13 14.05
N LYS A 231 -14.58 0.03 14.33
CA LYS A 231 -15.95 0.07 14.83
C LYS A 231 -16.05 0.76 16.21
N GLN A 232 -15.19 0.38 17.15
CA GLN A 232 -15.15 1.02 18.47
C GLN A 232 -14.91 2.53 18.37
N LEU A 233 -13.99 2.94 17.50
CA LEU A 233 -13.72 4.34 17.23
C LEU A 233 -14.96 5.05 16.67
N GLN A 234 -15.67 4.45 15.71
CA GLN A 234 -16.93 5.01 15.19
C GLN A 234 -18.01 5.13 16.27
N ASP A 235 -18.20 4.10 17.09
CA ASP A 235 -19.18 4.09 18.17
C ASP A 235 -18.86 5.18 19.22
N THR A 236 -17.58 5.36 19.56
CA THR A 236 -17.15 6.43 20.48
C THR A 236 -17.37 7.82 19.91
N TYR A 237 -17.13 8.03 18.61
CA TYR A 237 -17.44 9.32 17.96
C TYR A 237 -18.94 9.64 18.03
N ALA A 238 -19.80 8.67 17.74
CA ALA A 238 -21.26 8.85 17.84
C ALA A 238 -21.69 9.19 19.29
N GLN A 239 -21.09 8.55 20.30
CA GLN A 239 -21.34 8.87 21.70
C GLN A 239 -20.86 10.29 22.08
N ILE A 240 -19.70 10.71 21.57
CA ILE A 240 -19.18 12.06 21.79
C ILE A 240 -20.14 13.11 21.21
N GLU A 241 -20.65 12.90 20.00
CA GLU A 241 -21.62 13.80 19.38
C GLU A 241 -22.92 13.89 20.18
N GLN A 242 -23.50 12.75 20.56
CA GLN A 242 -24.72 12.70 21.38
C GLN A 242 -24.54 13.39 22.74
N ASN A 243 -23.41 13.15 23.41
CA ASN A 243 -23.10 13.76 24.70
C ASN A 243 -22.84 15.26 24.57
N THR A 244 -22.20 15.70 23.49
CA THR A 244 -21.97 17.12 23.20
C THR A 244 -23.30 17.85 23.00
N GLN A 245 -24.22 17.25 22.24
CA GLN A 245 -25.56 17.78 22.05
C GLN A 245 -26.34 17.81 23.37
N SER A 246 -26.30 16.73 24.15
CA SER A 246 -26.97 16.64 25.46
C SER A 246 -26.42 17.66 26.46
N LEU A 247 -25.11 17.88 26.47
CA LEU A 247 -24.48 18.89 27.31
C LEU A 247 -24.93 20.30 26.90
N SER A 248 -25.02 20.58 25.61
CA SER A 248 -25.54 21.86 25.11
C SER A 248 -27.01 22.07 25.51
N THR A 249 -27.86 21.04 25.41
CA THR A 249 -29.26 21.15 25.80
C THR A 249 -29.43 21.31 27.30
N PHE A 250 -28.67 20.57 28.13
CA PHE A 250 -28.73 20.73 29.58
C PHE A 250 -28.19 22.07 30.07
N ARG A 251 -27.16 22.63 29.42
CA ARG A 251 -26.73 24.01 29.72
C ARG A 251 -27.83 25.02 29.45
N PHE A 252 -28.45 24.93 28.27
CA PHE A 252 -29.57 25.81 27.92
C PHE A 252 -30.76 25.65 28.86
N LEU A 253 -31.15 24.42 29.18
CA LEU A 253 -32.22 24.14 30.16
C LEU A 253 -31.87 24.67 31.55
N GLY A 254 -30.61 24.53 31.98
CA GLY A 254 -30.14 25.04 33.26
C GLY A 254 -30.22 26.56 33.36
N GLU A 255 -29.86 27.28 32.29
CA GLU A 255 -30.01 28.73 32.20
C GLU A 255 -31.49 29.16 32.27
N GLN A 256 -32.37 28.44 31.54
CA GLN A 256 -33.81 28.71 31.58
C GLN A 256 -34.43 28.43 32.95
N GLU A 257 -34.08 27.32 33.59
CA GLU A 257 -34.52 26.99 34.94
C GLU A 257 -34.02 28.00 35.97
N GLY A 258 -32.79 28.52 35.81
CA GLY A 258 -32.25 29.60 36.63
C GLY A 258 -33.11 30.86 36.62
N ILE A 259 -33.80 31.15 35.51
CA ILE A 259 -34.75 32.27 35.39
C ILE A 259 -36.16 31.87 35.85
N ALA A 260 -36.58 30.63 35.57
CA ALA A 260 -37.93 30.14 35.88
C ALA A 260 -38.17 29.89 37.38
N VAL A 261 -37.15 29.45 38.12
CA VAL A 261 -37.26 29.19 39.58
C VAL A 261 -37.62 30.46 40.37
N PRO A 262 -36.89 31.59 40.24
CA PRO A 262 -37.24 32.83 40.94
C PRO A 262 -38.66 33.32 40.63
N ARG A 263 -39.08 33.30 39.35
CA ARG A 263 -40.44 33.70 38.95
C ARG A 263 -41.52 32.84 39.58
N ARG A 264 -41.32 31.52 39.63
CA ARG A 264 -42.25 30.60 40.31
C ARG A 264 -42.32 30.86 41.81
N LEU A 265 -41.17 31.10 42.45
CA LEU A 265 -41.11 31.43 43.88
C LEU A 265 -41.82 32.76 44.18
N GLU A 266 -41.61 33.79 43.36
CA GLU A 266 -42.25 35.10 43.53
C GLU A 266 -43.77 35.01 43.38
N ALA A 267 -44.27 34.30 42.36
CA ALA A 267 -45.69 34.07 42.17
C ALA A 267 -46.33 33.35 43.37
N LEU A 268 -45.69 32.28 43.88
CA LEU A 268 -46.17 31.57 45.07
C LEU A 268 -46.13 32.44 46.32
N GLN A 269 -45.10 33.27 46.50
CA GLN A 269 -45.04 34.21 47.61
C GLN A 269 -46.14 35.26 47.54
N GLU A 270 -46.47 35.76 46.35
CA GLU A 270 -47.56 36.71 46.16
C GLU A 270 -48.92 36.08 46.50
N ASP A 271 -49.16 34.85 46.03
CA ASP A 271 -50.38 34.11 46.36
C ASP A 271 -50.51 33.85 47.87
N VAL A 272 -49.41 33.48 48.54
CA VAL A 272 -49.40 33.31 50.00
C VAL A 272 -49.68 34.63 50.71
N ARG A 273 -49.10 35.76 50.26
CA ARG A 273 -49.39 37.08 50.82
C ARG A 273 -50.87 37.45 50.71
N ARG A 274 -51.48 37.24 49.53
CA ARG A 274 -52.92 37.48 49.31
C ARG A 274 -53.78 36.62 50.23
N GLN A 275 -53.42 35.36 50.45
CA GLN A 275 -54.14 34.49 51.38
C GLN A 275 -54.00 34.94 52.83
N MET A 276 -52.80 35.35 53.26
CA MET A 276 -52.57 35.88 54.61
C MET A 276 -53.36 37.17 54.87
N GLU A 277 -53.42 38.08 53.90
CA GLU A 277 -54.23 39.31 54.01
C GLU A 277 -55.71 38.98 54.15
N ARG A 278 -56.23 38.07 53.32
CA ARG A 278 -57.62 37.61 53.38
C ARG A 278 -57.94 36.92 54.71
N GLU A 279 -57.04 36.06 55.20
CA GLU A 279 -57.18 35.40 56.49
C GLU A 279 -57.24 36.43 57.62
N LYS A 280 -56.33 37.41 57.62
CA LYS A 280 -56.29 38.48 58.61
C LYS A 280 -57.58 39.31 58.61
N GLU A 281 -58.11 39.68 57.44
CA GLU A 281 -59.39 40.38 57.34
C GLU A 281 -60.56 39.55 57.90
N LEU A 282 -60.61 38.25 57.60
CA LEU A 282 -61.65 37.35 58.08
C LEU A 282 -61.57 37.16 59.60
N GLN A 283 -60.36 37.03 60.16
CA GLN A 283 -60.14 36.95 61.60
C GLN A 283 -60.57 38.24 62.31
N LEU A 284 -60.27 39.43 61.76
CA LEU A 284 -60.74 40.71 62.31
C LEU A 284 -62.26 40.83 62.27
N LYS A 285 -62.90 40.44 61.16
CA LYS A 285 -64.37 40.42 61.05
C LYS A 285 -64.99 39.47 62.07
N TYR A 286 -64.41 38.29 62.25
CA TYR A 286 -64.87 37.33 63.26
C TYR A 286 -64.74 37.90 64.67
N ALA A 287 -63.60 38.51 65.02
CA ALA A 287 -63.40 39.15 66.31
C ALA A 287 -64.44 40.24 66.58
N HIS A 288 -64.70 41.11 65.60
CA HIS A 288 -65.71 42.16 65.73
C HIS A 288 -67.13 41.61 65.89
N LEU A 289 -67.51 40.58 65.11
CA LEU A 289 -68.82 39.93 65.24
C LEU A 289 -68.95 39.19 66.59
N ALA A 290 -67.86 38.61 67.11
CA ALA A 290 -67.84 37.99 68.42
C ALA A 290 -68.03 39.02 69.54
N GLU A 291 -67.37 40.18 69.45
CA GLU A 291 -67.59 41.31 70.38
C GLU A 291 -69.04 41.80 70.35
N GLN A 292 -69.61 42.00 69.15
CA GLN A 292 -71.02 42.39 68.99
C GLN A 292 -71.97 41.35 69.58
N ARG A 293 -71.74 40.07 69.29
CA ARG A 293 -72.50 38.95 69.87
C ARG A 293 -72.44 38.99 71.38
N ASP A 294 -71.25 39.13 71.96
CA ASP A 294 -71.07 39.14 73.41
C ASP A 294 -71.70 40.38 74.06
N ALA A 295 -71.64 41.55 73.41
CA ALA A 295 -72.35 42.75 73.84
C ALA A 295 -73.87 42.53 73.85
N LEU A 296 -74.43 41.95 72.78
CA LEU A 296 -75.86 41.61 72.70
C LEU A 296 -76.26 40.56 73.73
N PHE A 297 -75.43 39.53 73.97
CA PHE A 297 -75.68 38.53 75.01
C PHE A 297 -75.67 39.15 76.40
N ASN A 298 -74.77 40.10 76.66
CA ASN A 298 -74.75 40.84 77.92
C ASN A 298 -75.99 41.72 78.08
N GLN A 299 -76.48 42.36 77.01
CA GLN A 299 -77.73 43.11 77.03
C GLN A 299 -78.94 42.20 77.29
N ILE A 300 -79.02 41.05 76.62
CA ILE A 300 -80.08 40.06 76.84
C ILE A 300 -80.04 39.55 78.27
N ALA A 301 -78.87 39.17 78.79
CA ALA A 301 -78.71 38.71 80.16
C ALA A 301 -79.17 39.76 81.20
N LEU A 302 -78.98 41.06 80.90
CA LEU A 302 -79.46 42.16 81.74
C LEU A 302 -80.99 42.28 81.76
N ILE A 303 -81.67 41.82 80.70
CA ILE A 303 -83.12 41.88 80.53
C ILE A 303 -83.81 40.60 81.02
N THR A 304 -83.22 39.43 80.78
CA THR A 304 -83.84 38.11 81.04
C THR A 304 -83.26 37.35 82.23
N GLY A 305 -82.17 37.82 82.84
CA GLY A 305 -81.55 37.21 84.02
C GLY A 305 -80.63 36.02 83.75
N GLU A 306 -80.63 35.47 82.53
CA GLU A 306 -79.79 34.34 82.10
C GLU A 306 -79.06 34.66 80.80
N ARG A 307 -77.77 34.28 80.69
CA ARG A 307 -76.98 34.45 79.47
C ARG A 307 -77.32 33.35 78.48
N PRO A 308 -77.75 33.66 77.24
CA PRO A 308 -78.10 32.63 76.26
C PRO A 308 -76.87 31.83 75.82
N THR A 309 -76.97 30.50 75.89
CA THR A 309 -75.93 29.54 75.49
C THR A 309 -75.93 29.35 73.97
N ARG A 310 -74.76 29.05 73.38
CA ARG A 310 -74.59 28.83 71.93
C ARG A 310 -75.59 27.81 71.35
N GLU A 311 -75.86 26.76 72.09
CA GLU A 311 -76.77 25.66 71.71
C GLU A 311 -78.23 26.13 71.59
N LEU A 312 -78.66 27.02 72.48
CA LEU A 312 -80.03 27.51 72.55
C LEU A 312 -80.41 28.47 71.41
N LEU A 313 -79.41 29.16 70.84
CA LEU A 313 -79.59 30.14 69.75
C LEU A 313 -79.47 29.54 68.35
N LEU A 314 -78.76 28.42 68.20
CA LEU A 314 -78.63 27.71 66.93
C LEU A 314 -79.82 26.77 66.67
N GLY A 315 -80.72 26.59 67.65
CA GLY A 315 -81.88 25.70 67.54
C GLY A 315 -81.49 24.23 67.33
N ILE A 316 -80.32 23.83 67.85
CA ILE A 316 -79.82 22.46 67.73
C ILE A 316 -80.22 21.70 68.98
N ASP A 317 -81.19 20.79 68.84
CA ASP A 317 -81.57 19.87 69.90
C ASP A 317 -80.42 18.88 70.13
N PRO A 318 -79.94 18.71 71.39
CA PRO A 318 -78.77 17.89 71.71
C PRO A 318 -78.91 16.40 71.36
N GLU A 319 -80.13 15.93 71.06
CA GLU A 319 -80.39 14.56 70.60
C GLU A 319 -79.95 14.31 69.15
N THR A 320 -79.91 15.35 68.30
CA THR A 320 -79.57 15.20 66.87
C THR A 320 -78.07 15.02 66.61
N GLU A 321 -77.20 15.60 67.44
CA GLU A 321 -75.74 15.40 67.34
C GLU A 321 -75.31 13.99 67.79
N GLN A 322 -75.97 13.40 68.79
CA GLN A 322 -75.68 12.02 69.22
C GLN A 322 -76.03 10.99 68.13
N LEU A 323 -77.13 11.23 67.40
CA LEU A 323 -77.55 10.39 66.26
C LEU A 323 -76.58 10.48 65.08
N GLN A 324 -76.03 11.66 64.78
CA GLN A 324 -75.03 11.81 63.72
C GLN A 324 -73.67 11.22 64.09
N GLN A 325 -73.24 11.31 65.35
CA GLN A 325 -72.00 10.67 65.81
C GLN A 325 -72.11 9.14 65.84
N GLN A 326 -73.26 8.57 66.20
CA GLN A 326 -73.48 7.12 66.10
C GLN A 326 -73.45 6.63 64.64
N GLN A 327 -74.05 7.37 63.71
CA GLN A 327 -74.03 7.01 62.28
C GLN A 327 -72.65 7.12 61.63
N GLN A 328 -71.74 7.96 62.14
CA GLN A 328 -70.37 8.07 61.65
C GLN A 328 -69.41 7.02 62.24
N LEU A 329 -69.76 6.39 63.35
CA LEU A 329 -68.99 5.29 63.96
C LEU A 329 -69.33 3.91 63.38
N GLU A 330 -70.46 3.79 62.68
CA GLU A 330 -70.93 2.55 62.03
C GLU A 330 -70.62 2.45 60.52
N ALA A 331 -69.93 3.44 59.93
CA ALA A 331 -69.46 3.44 58.53
C ALA A 331 -67.93 3.41 58.46
#